data_AF-A0AAD9MIW3-F1
#
_entry.id   AF-A0AAD9MIW3-F1
#
_cell.length_a   1.000
_cell.length_b   1.000
_cell.length_c   1.000
_cell.angle_alpha   90.00
_cell.angle_beta   90.00
_cell.angle_gamma   90.00
#
_symmetry.space_group_name_H-M   'P 1'
#
loop_
_entity.id
_entity.type
_entity.pdbx_description
1 polymer ?
#
loop_
_entity_poly.entity_id
_entity_poly.type
_entity_poly.pdbx_seq_one_letter_code
_entity_poly.pdbx_strand_id
1 'polypeptide(L)'
;MPAAPEGGLSTAVERLEALFRQKPVWVPTSLLCQANAVSAQDVSAALPRLAYKFKRGPWKGAWVLRGYDPRREPAARGLQTLQYQLPQDWCGAGYV
;
A
#
# COMPACT_ATOMS: atom_id res chain seq x y z
N MET A 1 30.96 -4.90 2.38
CA MET A 1 29.83 -4.69 1.43
C MET A 1 28.79 -5.77 1.74
N PRO A 2 27.69 -5.48 2.47
CA PRO A 2 26.68 -6.50 2.73
C PRO A 2 25.87 -6.76 1.45
N ALA A 3 25.60 -8.04 1.23
CA ALA A 3 25.01 -8.61 0.03
C ALA A 3 23.61 -8.07 -0.26
N ALA A 4 23.30 -7.90 -1.55
CA ALA A 4 21.95 -7.67 -2.03
C ALA A 4 21.03 -8.79 -1.51
N PRO A 5 19.84 -8.50 -0.96
CA PRO A 5 18.91 -9.56 -0.62
C PRO A 5 18.43 -10.18 -1.92
N GLU A 6 18.73 -11.46 -2.10
CA GLU A 6 18.15 -12.36 -3.09
C GLU A 6 16.62 -12.30 -2.93
N GLY A 7 15.99 -11.35 -3.61
CA GLY A 7 14.58 -10.99 -3.44
C GLY A 7 13.68 -12.00 -4.12
N GLY A 8 13.55 -13.18 -3.53
CA GLY A 8 12.57 -14.17 -3.99
C GLY A 8 11.13 -13.79 -3.63
N LEU A 9 10.17 -14.22 -4.45
CA LEU A 9 8.74 -14.05 -4.21
C LEU A 9 8.30 -14.59 -2.83
N SER A 10 8.97 -15.63 -2.31
CA SER A 10 8.73 -16.18 -0.95
C SER A 10 9.01 -15.16 0.14
N THR A 11 10.19 -14.52 0.09
CA THR A 11 10.61 -13.49 1.05
C THR A 11 9.67 -12.29 1.03
N ALA A 12 9.19 -11.92 -0.16
CA ALA A 12 8.20 -10.86 -0.35
C ALA A 12 6.88 -11.18 0.39
N VAL A 13 6.38 -12.42 0.26
CA VAL A 13 5.13 -12.87 0.90
C VAL A 13 5.25 -12.84 2.42
N GLU A 14 6.32 -13.38 2.99
CA GLU A 14 6.51 -13.39 4.46
C GLU A 14 6.58 -11.98 5.05
N ARG A 15 7.26 -11.06 4.35
CA ARG A 15 7.32 -9.64 4.75
C ARG A 15 5.95 -8.98 4.64
N LEU A 16 5.22 -9.24 3.57
CA LEU A 16 3.85 -8.74 3.40
C LEU A 16 2.93 -9.25 4.50
N GLU A 17 2.97 -10.53 4.86
CA GLU A 17 2.17 -11.08 5.95
C GLU A 17 2.49 -10.42 7.29
N ALA A 18 3.77 -10.18 7.61
CA ALA A 18 4.16 -9.47 8.82
C ALA A 18 3.62 -8.02 8.84
N LEU A 19 3.65 -7.32 7.70
CA LEU A 19 3.10 -5.97 7.55
C LEU A 19 1.57 -5.96 7.70
N PHE A 20 0.89 -6.92 7.09
CA PHE A 20 -0.57 -7.03 7.18
C PHE A 20 -1.06 -7.41 8.58
N ARG A 21 -0.25 -8.14 9.39
CA ARG A 21 -0.54 -8.39 10.81
C ARG A 21 -0.55 -7.11 11.65
N GLN A 22 0.34 -6.15 11.36
CA GLN A 22 0.37 -4.88 12.08
C GLN A 22 -0.75 -3.95 11.64
N LYS A 23 -1.04 -3.92 10.35
CA LYS A 23 -2.05 -3.04 9.78
C LYS A 23 -2.76 -3.73 8.61
N PRO A 24 -4.09 -3.89 8.64
CA PRO A 24 -4.81 -4.66 7.63
C PRO A 24 -4.98 -3.91 6.30
N VAL A 25 -4.70 -2.59 6.27
CA VAL A 25 -4.90 -1.71 5.10
C VAL A 25 -3.63 -0.96 4.77
N TRP A 26 -3.19 -1.04 3.51
CA TRP A 26 -1.98 -0.39 3.03
C TRP A 26 -2.17 0.31 1.68
N VAL A 27 -1.40 1.37 1.45
CA VAL A 27 -1.29 2.06 0.16
C VAL A 27 -0.09 1.50 -0.60
N PRO A 28 -0.12 1.35 -1.94
CA PRO A 28 1.02 0.84 -2.72
C PRO A 28 2.34 1.54 -2.41
N THR A 29 2.37 2.87 -2.29
CA THR A 29 3.59 3.61 -1.92
C THR A 29 4.11 3.24 -0.53
N SER A 30 3.20 3.05 0.43
CA SER A 30 3.57 2.70 1.81
C SER A 30 4.07 1.25 1.90
N LEU A 31 3.52 0.34 1.09
CA LEU A 31 4.03 -1.03 0.94
C LEU A 31 5.44 -1.05 0.37
N LEU A 32 5.70 -0.26 -0.68
CA LEU A 32 7.04 -0.16 -1.27
C LEU A 32 8.06 0.40 -0.27
N CYS A 33 7.68 1.44 0.48
CA CYS A 33 8.53 2.04 1.50
C CYS A 33 8.81 1.08 2.67
N GLN A 34 7.80 0.36 3.16
CA GLN A 34 7.97 -0.64 4.22
C GLN A 34 8.72 -1.88 3.76
N ALA A 35 8.57 -2.27 2.50
CA ALA A 35 9.22 -3.47 1.98
C ALA A 35 10.74 -3.27 1.79
N ASN A 36 11.21 -2.02 1.56
CA ASN A 36 12.59 -1.46 1.46
C ASN A 36 13.70 -2.31 0.78
N ALA A 37 13.39 -3.52 0.32
CA ALA A 37 14.30 -4.60 -0.06
C ALA A 37 13.63 -5.61 -1.02
N VAL A 38 12.38 -5.35 -1.42
CA VAL A 38 11.62 -6.20 -2.34
C VAL A 38 11.27 -5.38 -3.58
N SER A 39 11.41 -5.97 -4.76
CA SER A 39 11.07 -5.29 -6.00
C SER A 39 9.56 -4.98 -6.06
N ALA A 40 9.20 -3.85 -6.66
CA ALA A 40 7.81 -3.46 -6.81
C ALA A 40 6.98 -4.49 -7.60
N GLN A 41 7.63 -5.21 -8.52
CA GLN A 41 7.02 -6.27 -9.31
C GLN A 41 6.68 -7.49 -8.45
N ASP A 42 7.60 -7.94 -7.60
CA ASP A 42 7.36 -9.09 -6.72
C ASP A 42 6.25 -8.79 -5.71
N VAL A 43 6.25 -7.57 -5.15
CA VAL A 43 5.18 -7.12 -4.25
C VAL A 43 3.83 -7.08 -4.99
N SER A 44 3.79 -6.49 -6.19
CA SER A 44 2.56 -6.44 -7.01
C SER A 44 2.08 -7.81 -7.46
N ALA A 45 2.99 -8.78 -7.67
CA ALA A 45 2.65 -10.16 -8.02
C ALA A 45 2.14 -10.96 -6.81
N ALA A 46 2.67 -10.70 -5.62
CA ALA A 46 2.26 -11.36 -4.37
C ALA A 46 0.95 -10.79 -3.80
N LEU A 47 0.71 -9.48 -3.96
CA LEU A 47 -0.44 -8.77 -3.39
C LEU A 47 -1.82 -9.37 -3.74
N PRO A 48 -2.13 -9.78 -4.99
CA PRO A 48 -3.43 -10.37 -5.34
C PRO A 48 -3.77 -11.67 -4.60
N ARG A 49 -2.73 -12.39 -4.11
CA ARG A 49 -2.91 -13.63 -3.34
C ARG A 49 -3.36 -13.34 -1.91
N LEU A 50 -2.78 -12.33 -1.29
CA LEU A 50 -2.99 -11.99 0.13
C LEU A 50 -4.09 -10.94 0.34
N ALA A 51 -4.24 -10.01 -0.60
CA ALA A 51 -5.02 -8.81 -0.45
C ALA A 51 -5.87 -8.52 -1.69
N TYR A 52 -6.87 -7.66 -1.52
CA TYR A 52 -7.71 -7.16 -2.59
C TYR A 52 -7.71 -5.63 -2.57
N LYS A 53 -7.97 -5.02 -3.73
CA LYS A 53 -7.94 -3.56 -3.91
C LYS A 53 -9.33 -3.03 -4.23
N PHE A 54 -9.76 -2.01 -3.50
CA PHE A 54 -11.00 -1.32 -3.81
C PHE A 54 -10.82 -0.39 -5.03
N LYS A 55 -11.65 -0.59 -6.07
CA LYS A 55 -11.68 0.28 -7.25
C LYS A 55 -12.44 1.60 -7.02
N ARG A 56 -13.41 1.62 -6.11
CA ARG A 56 -14.29 2.77 -5.81
C ARG A 56 -14.55 2.88 -4.31
N GLY A 57 -14.86 4.08 -3.84
CA GLY A 57 -15.20 4.39 -2.45
C GLY A 57 -14.06 5.02 -1.64
N PRO A 58 -14.24 5.21 -0.32
CA PRO A 58 -13.27 5.90 0.55
C PRO A 58 -11.97 5.13 0.80
N TRP A 59 -11.90 3.87 0.37
CA TRP A 59 -10.68 3.05 0.35
C TRP A 59 -10.09 2.87 -1.07
N LYS A 60 -10.48 3.74 -2.02
CA LYS A 60 -10.00 3.70 -3.39
C LYS A 60 -8.47 3.73 -3.42
N GLY A 61 -7.87 2.74 -4.05
CA GLY A 61 -6.42 2.68 -4.22
C GLY A 61 -5.65 1.95 -3.12
N ALA A 62 -6.29 1.63 -2.00
CA ALA A 62 -5.68 0.86 -0.91
C ALA A 62 -5.85 -0.66 -1.11
N TRP A 63 -4.84 -1.40 -0.67
CA TRP A 63 -4.83 -2.85 -0.51
C TRP A 63 -5.35 -3.22 0.87
N VAL A 64 -6.32 -4.11 0.91
CA VAL A 64 -6.94 -4.62 2.14
C VAL A 64 -6.71 -6.11 2.21
N LEU A 65 -6.27 -6.60 3.37
CA LEU A 65 -6.06 -8.01 3.62
C LEU A 65 -7.35 -8.80 3.35
N ARG A 66 -7.24 -9.93 2.64
CA ARG A 66 -8.38 -10.82 2.36
C ARG A 66 -8.94 -11.37 3.69
N GLY A 67 -10.25 -11.24 3.88
CA GLY A 67 -10.92 -11.60 5.13
C GLY A 67 -11.10 -10.44 6.12
N TYR A 68 -10.53 -9.27 5.83
CA TYR A 68 -10.81 -8.04 6.57
C TYR A 68 -11.82 -7.16 5.82
N ASP A 69 -12.92 -6.83 6.48
CA ASP A 69 -13.97 -5.94 5.96
C ASP A 69 -13.89 -4.56 6.64
N PRO A 70 -13.33 -3.54 5.96
CA PRO A 70 -13.15 -2.21 6.54
C PRO A 70 -14.47 -1.45 6.75
N ARG A 71 -15.59 -2.02 6.27
CA ARG A 71 -16.94 -1.52 6.53
C ARG A 71 -17.50 -1.97 7.88
N ARG A 72 -17.02 -3.10 8.41
CA ARG A 72 -17.51 -3.70 9.65
C ARG A 72 -16.76 -3.17 10.87
N GLU A 73 -15.47 -2.88 10.71
CA GLU A 73 -14.62 -2.42 11.81
C GLU A 73 -14.53 -0.88 11.85
N PRO A 74 -14.94 -0.20 12.92
CA PRO A 74 -14.77 1.25 13.05
C PRO A 74 -13.30 1.69 13.06
N ALA A 75 -12.37 0.81 13.46
CA ALA A 75 -10.94 1.07 13.41
C ALA A 75 -10.41 1.31 11.98
N ALA A 76 -11.10 0.79 10.96
CA ALA A 76 -10.73 0.98 9.56
C ALA A 76 -11.11 2.37 9.00
N ARG A 77 -11.89 3.17 9.74
CA ARG A 77 -12.23 4.55 9.32
C ARG A 77 -10.99 5.45 9.28
N GLY A 78 -10.08 5.32 10.25
CA GLY A 78 -8.83 6.08 10.28
C GLY A 78 -7.82 5.65 9.20
N LEU A 79 -8.09 4.54 8.51
CA LEU A 79 -7.24 4.00 7.45
C LEU A 79 -7.72 4.39 6.05
N GLN A 80 -8.73 5.25 5.96
CA GLN A 80 -9.24 5.75 4.70
C GLN A 80 -8.16 6.55 3.95
N THR A 81 -8.16 6.41 2.63
CA THR A 81 -7.23 7.11 1.74
C THR A 81 -7.95 8.24 1.03
N LEU A 82 -7.52 9.46 1.31
CA LEU A 82 -7.91 10.66 0.57
C LEU A 82 -6.84 10.97 -0.48
N GLN A 83 -7.26 11.01 -1.74
CA GLN A 83 -6.43 11.56 -2.82
C GLN A 83 -6.82 13.02 -3.02
N TYR A 84 -5.85 13.91 -2.85
CA TYR A 84 -5.96 15.31 -3.22
C TYR A 84 -5.18 15.51 -4.51
N GLN A 85 -5.83 16.06 -5.53
CA GLN A 85 -5.16 16.56 -6.72
C GLN A 85 -5.11 18.07 -6.59
N LEU A 86 -3.91 18.63 -6.50
CA LEU A 86 -3.72 20.07 -6.51
C LEU A 86 -3.71 20.56 -7.97
N PRO A 87 -4.31 21.73 -8.26
CA PRO A 87 -4.14 22.39 -9.54
C PRO A 87 -2.66 22.67 -9.81
N GLN A 88 -2.20 22.43 -11.05
CA GLN A 88 -0.81 22.68 -11.44
C GLN A 88 -0.39 24.15 -11.20
N ASP A 89 -1.33 25.10 -11.37
CA ASP A 89 -1.12 26.54 -11.20
C ASP A 89 -0.86 26.97 -9.74
N TRP A 90 -1.10 26.10 -8.75
CA TRP A 90 -0.73 26.39 -7.36
C TRP A 90 0.78 26.36 -7.13
N CYS A 91 1.52 25.56 -7.90
CA CYS A 91 2.98 25.52 -7.86
C CYS A 91 3.56 26.38 -8.98
N GLY A 92 3.24 27.67 -9.02
CA GLY A 92 3.84 28.54 -10.05
C GLY A 92 3.25 29.93 -10.25
N ALA A 93 2.17 30.32 -9.57
CA ALA A 93 1.76 31.71 -9.55
C ALA A 93 2.69 32.54 -8.64
N GLY A 94 3.91 32.80 -9.11
CA GLY A 94 4.67 33.94 -8.64
C GLY A 94 3.80 35.18 -8.82
N TYR A 95 3.53 35.89 -7.72
CA TYR A 95 3.02 37.25 -7.75
C TYR A 95 3.91 38.07 -8.71
N VAL A 96 3.32 38.55 -9.81
CA VAL A 96 3.90 39.64 -10.60
C VAL A 96 3.49 40.98 -9.98
#